data_AF-A0A6P0MC68-F1
#
_entry.id   AF-A0A6P0MC68-F1
#
_cell.length_a   1.000
_cell.length_b   1.000
_cell.length_c   1.000
_cell.angle_alpha   90.00
_cell.angle_beta   90.00
_cell.angle_gamma   90.00
#
_symmetry.space_group_name_H-M   'P 1'
#
loop_
_entity.id
_entity.type
_entity.pdbx_description
1 polymer ?
#
loop_
_entity_poly.entity_id
_entity_poly.type
_entity_poly.pdbx_seq_one_letter_code
_entity_poly.pdbx_strand_id
1 'polypeptide(L)' 'LVPHQFSRTEGIQYNSEALEIFVMQKIFVLSQWLKQWGIQSQSRLKSMAQLLGYELDDTLFDLIETSGGDIKSG' A
#
# COMPACT_ATOMS: atom_id res chain seq x y z
N LEU A 1 1.13 5.24 13.70
CA LEU A 1 2.58 5.55 13.74
C LEU A 1 3.32 4.23 13.63
N VAL A 2 4.32 4.14 12.74
CA VAL A 2 5.14 2.93 12.60
C VAL A 2 6.23 2.98 13.68
N PRO A 3 6.45 1.91 14.46
CA PRO A 3 7.58 1.80 15.36
C PRO A 3 8.90 2.09 14.63
N HIS A 4 9.65 3.04 15.16
CA HIS A 4 10.94 3.46 14.62
C HIS A 4 11.89 3.76 15.76
N GLN A 5 13.18 3.64 15.47
CA GLN A 5 14.27 4.01 16.37
C GLN A 5 15.22 4.97 15.67
N PHE A 6 15.91 5.79 16.45
CA PHE A 6 16.92 6.71 15.94
C PHE A 6 18.31 6.17 16.28
N SER A 7 19.12 5.95 15.24
CA SER A 7 20.55 5.74 15.34
C SER A 7 21.28 7.05 15.03
N ARG A 8 22.32 7.38 15.81
CA ARG A 8 23.15 8.57 15.54
C ARG A 8 23.93 8.45 14.23
N THR A 9 24.24 7.23 13.79
CA THR A 9 25.03 6.96 12.58
C THR A 9 24.17 6.67 11.37
N GLU A 10 23.02 6.03 11.56
CA GLU A 10 22.18 5.51 10.47
C GLU A 10 20.84 6.25 10.31
N GLY A 11 20.53 7.20 11.21
CA GLY A 11 19.29 7.97 11.15
C GLY A 11 18.07 7.19 11.64
N ILE A 12 16.92 7.40 10.99
CA ILE A 12 15.66 6.73 11.35
C ILE A 12 15.66 5.32 10.79
N GLN A 13 15.51 4.34 11.68
CA GLN A 13 15.28 2.95 11.31
C GLN A 13 13.86 2.55 11.68
N TYR A 14 13.12 2.03 10.71
CA TYR A 14 11.81 1.45 10.93
C TYR A 14 11.95 -0.03 11.27
N ASN A 15 11.07 -0.55 12.13
CA ASN A 15 10.88 -1.99 12.21
C ASN A 15 10.32 -2.46 10.85
N SER A 16 11.01 -3.41 10.21
CA SER A 16 10.69 -3.87 8.85
C SER A 16 9.29 -4.48 8.75
N GLU A 17 8.90 -5.30 9.73
CA GLU A 17 7.57 -5.94 9.77
C GLU A 17 6.47 -4.88 9.92
N ALA A 18 6.69 -3.90 10.81
CA ALA A 18 5.71 -2.86 11.02
C ALA A 18 5.58 -1.90 9.82
N LEU A 19 6.68 -1.66 9.11
CA LEU A 19 6.68 -0.89 7.87
C LEU A 19 5.93 -1.63 6.76
N GLU A 20 6.14 -2.94 6.62
CA GLU A 20 5.44 -3.77 5.64
C GLU A 20 3.92 -3.76 5.89
N ILE A 21 3.50 -4.01 7.13
CA ILE A 21 2.08 -3.94 7.52
C ILE A 21 1.50 -2.56 7.22
N PHE A 22 2.24 -1.50 7.51
CA PHE A 22 1.81 -0.13 7.21
C PHE A 22 1.64 0.10 5.70
N VAL A 23 2.61 -0.32 4.88
CA VAL A 23 2.53 -0.20 3.42
C VAL A 23 1.33 -0.97 2.90
N MET A 24 1.17 -2.24 3.28
CA MET A 24 0.03 -3.05 2.86
C MET A 24 -1.31 -2.43 3.24
N GLN A 25 -1.45 -1.91 4.46
CA GLN A 25 -2.65 -1.17 4.87
C GLN A 25 -2.93 0.03 3.95
N LYS A 26 -1.90 0.81 3.59
CA LYS A 26 -2.06 1.94 2.66
C LYS A 26 -2.48 1.49 1.28
N ILE A 27 -1.91 0.40 0.77
CA ILE A 27 -2.27 -0.16 -0.54
C ILE A 27 -3.76 -0.54 -0.57
N PHE A 28 -4.27 -1.26 0.44
CA PHE A 28 -5.68 -1.66 0.49
C PHE A 28 -6.64 -0.47 0.60
N VAL A 29 -6.35 0.51 1.47
CA VAL A 29 -7.22 1.67 1.64
C VAL A 29 -7.24 2.54 0.38
N LEU A 30 -6.07 2.80 -0.22
CA LEU A 30 -5.98 3.65 -1.40
C LEU A 30 -6.51 2.94 -2.66
N SER A 31 -6.33 1.63 -2.81
CA SER A 31 -6.88 0.89 -3.94
C SER A 31 -8.41 0.97 -3.96
N GLN A 32 -9.03 0.74 -2.79
CA GLN A 32 -10.48 0.88 -2.62
C GLN A 32 -10.95 2.31 -2.87
N TRP A 33 -10.27 3.30 -2.26
CA TRP A 33 -10.68 4.69 -2.40
C TRP A 33 -10.57 5.17 -3.85
N LEU A 34 -9.46 4.92 -4.54
CA LEU A 34 -9.28 5.32 -5.93
C LEU A 34 -10.27 4.61 -6.87
N LYS A 35 -10.61 3.34 -6.60
CA LYS A 35 -11.67 2.61 -7.32
C LYS A 35 -13.01 3.32 -7.23
N GLN A 36 -13.40 3.84 -6.05
CA GLN A 36 -14.66 4.57 -5.87
C GLN A 36 -14.77 5.83 -6.73
N TRP A 37 -13.64 6.44 -7.10
CA TRP A 37 -13.59 7.63 -7.97
C TRP A 37 -13.33 7.28 -9.44
N GLY A 38 -13.29 6.00 -9.81
CA GLY A 38 -12.98 5.56 -11.17
C GLY A 38 -11.53 5.83 -11.59
N ILE A 39 -10.61 6.00 -10.63
CA ILE A 39 -9.20 6.29 -10.90
C ILE A 39 -8.41 4.98 -10.90
N GLN A 40 -7.73 4.67 -12.01
CA GLN A 40 -6.84 3.50 -12.07
C GLN A 40 -5.72 3.61 -11.02
N SER A 41 -5.53 2.62 -10.16
CA SER A 41 -4.68 2.77 -8.98
C SER A 41 -3.37 1.95 -9.05
N GLN A 42 -3.34 0.85 -9.79
CA GLN A 42 -2.25 -0.14 -9.80
C GLN A 42 -0.85 0.47 -10.00
N SER A 43 -0.62 1.19 -11.11
CA SER A 43 0.70 1.76 -11.41
C SER A 43 1.16 2.78 -10.36
N ARG A 44 0.24 3.65 -9.91
CA ARG A 44 0.52 4.66 -8.87
C ARG A 44 0.86 4.02 -7.53
N LEU A 45 0.13 2.98 -7.16
CA LEU A 45 0.34 2.24 -5.91
C LEU A 45 1.65 1.45 -5.92
N LYS A 46 2.01 0.86 -7.07
CA LYS A 46 3.34 0.25 -7.29
C LYS A 46 4.46 1.28 -7.11
N SER A 47 4.39 2.44 -7.75
CA SER A 47 5.40 3.48 -7.60
C SER A 47 5.51 4.02 -6.16
N MET A 48 4.37 4.14 -5.45
CA MET A 48 4.37 4.53 -4.03
C MET A 48 5.09 3.49 -3.16
N ALA A 49 4.84 2.20 -3.38
CA ALA A 49 5.51 1.12 -2.66
C ALA A 49 7.02 1.11 -2.94
N GLN A 50 7.43 1.33 -4.20
CA GLN A 50 8.85 1.37 -4.59
C GLN A 50 9.62 2.50 -3.89
N LEU A 51 9.01 3.68 -3.72
CA LEU A 51 9.60 4.78 -2.96
C LEU A 51 9.87 4.40 -1.49
N LEU A 52 9.09 3.45 -0.95
CA LEU A 52 9.22 2.92 0.40
C LEU A 52 10.08 1.66 0.47
N GLY A 53 10.66 1.21 -0.66
CA GLY A 53 11.53 0.03 -0.73
C GLY A 53 10.80 -1.29 -0.96
N TYR A 54 9.53 -1.27 -1.41
CA TYR A 54 8.72 -2.47 -1.64
C TYR A 54 8.36 -2.61 -3.13
N GLU A 55 8.35 -3.85 -3.60
CA GLU A 55 7.82 -4.20 -4.91
C GLU A 55 6.50 -4.96 -4.74
N LEU A 56 5.47 -4.57 -5.49
CA LEU A 56 4.17 -5.22 -5.47
C LEU A 56 3.98 -6.04 -6.74
N ASP A 57 3.54 -7.28 -6.56
CA ASP A 57 3.16 -8.18 -7.65
C ASP A 57 1.84 -7.75 -8.29
N ASP A 58 1.66 -8.00 -9.59
CA ASP A 58 0.37 -7.79 -10.28
C ASP A 58 -0.73 -8.68 -9.71
N THR A 59 -0.40 -9.91 -9.31
CA THR A 59 -1.32 -10.86 -8.70
C THR A 59 -2.01 -10.32 -7.44
N LEU A 60 -1.36 -9.42 -6.69
CA LEU A 60 -1.98 -8.74 -5.56
C LEU A 60 -3.20 -7.92 -5.99
N PHE A 61 -3.10 -7.22 -7.12
CA PHE A 61 -4.18 -6.38 -7.62
C PHE A 61 -5.32 -7.21 -8.20
N ASP A 62 -5.01 -8.32 -8.88
CA ASP A 62 -6.02 -9.29 -9.32
C ASP A 62 -6.86 -9.82 -8.13
N LEU A 63 -6.21 -10.10 -7.00
CA LEU A 63 -6.88 -10.52 -5.76
C LEU A 63 -7.71 -9.40 -5.12
N ILE A 64 -7.21 -8.16 -5.11
CA ILE A 64 -7.95 -7.00 -4.61
C ILE A 64 -9.20 -6.74 -5.47
N GLU A 65 -9.11 -6.91 -6.78
CA GLU A 65 -10.25 -6.74 -7.69
C GLU A 65 -11.29 -7.83 -7.51
N THR A 66 -10.86 -9.08 -7.34
CA THR A 66 -11.74 -10.25 -7.15
C THR A 66 -12.47 -10.21 -5.80
N SER A 67 -11.82 -9.68 -4.76
CA SER A 67 -12.38 -9.61 -3.39
C SER A 67 -13.27 -8.38 -3.13
N GLY A 68 -13.18 -7.36 -3.98
CA GLY A 68 -13.95 -6.13 -3.88
C GLY A 68 -15.34 -6.25 -4.46
N GLY A 69 -16.26 -6.86 -3.70
CA GLY A 69 -17.68 -6.92 -4.00
C GLY A 69 -18.25 -5.56 -4.42
N ASP A 70 -19.08 -5.59 -5.46
CA ASP A 70 -19.74 -4.45 -6.06
C ASP A 70 -20.48 -3.59 -5.01
N ILE A 71 -19.84 -2.53 -4.51
CA ILE A 71 -20.59 -1.41 -3.96
C ILE A 71 -21.19 -0.70 -5.17
N LYS A 72 -22.35 -1.19 -5.61
CA LYS A 72 -23.20 -0.49 -6.55
C LYS A 72 -23.47 0.90 -5.98
N SER A 73 -22.91 1.92 -6.62
CA SER A 73 -23.36 3.30 -6.48
C SER A 73 -24.82 3.33 -6.92
N GLY A 74 -25.73 3.33 -5.93
CA GLY A 74 -27.14 3.67 -6.11
C GLY A 74 -27.34 5.17 -6.16
#